data_AF-A0A820CK68-F1
#
_entry.id   AF-A0A820CK68-F1
#
_cell.length_a   1.000
_cell.length_b   1.000
_cell.length_c   1.000
_cell.angle_alpha   90.00
_cell.angle_beta   90.00
_cell.angle_gamma   90.00
#
_symmetry.space_group_name_H-M   'P 1'
#
loop_
_entity.id
_entity.type
_entity.pdbx_description
1 polymer ?
#
loop_
_entity_poly.entity_id
_entity_poly.type
_entity_poly.pdbx_seq_one_letter_code
_entity_poly.pdbx_strand_id
1 'polypeptide(L)'
;MPTIVANSDIRRVQFRILKYLVSLGSPVAWDNDNHITFAVPLGDIKPTIHLDIFLPRIVDLALHSSDGQTKITACKLLQSILLYVIGKSVNNRSSAA
;
A
#
# COMPACT_ATOMS: atom_id res chain seq x y z
N MET A 1 23.39 -22.48 16.63
CA MET A 1 22.22 -22.61 15.74
C MET A 1 21.57 -21.23 15.56
N PRO A 2 22.03 -20.37 14.61
CA PRO A 2 21.39 -19.08 14.36
C PRO A 2 20.73 -19.03 12.97
N THR A 3 19.50 -18.53 12.83
CA THR A 3 18.96 -17.73 11.67
C THR A 3 17.42 -17.71 11.58
N ILE A 4 16.70 -17.23 12.61
CA ILE A 4 15.27 -16.87 12.44
C ILE A 4 14.92 -15.48 13.04
N VAL A 5 15.86 -14.81 13.74
CA VAL A 5 15.58 -13.49 14.39
C VAL A 5 15.97 -12.29 13.51
N ALA A 6 16.80 -12.48 12.47
CA ALA A 6 17.28 -11.35 11.66
C ALA A 6 16.23 -10.75 10.70
N ASN A 7 15.18 -11.49 10.30
CA ASN A 7 14.24 -11.02 9.28
C ASN A 7 13.24 -9.98 9.82
N SER A 8 12.77 -10.14 11.06
CA SER A 8 11.85 -9.19 11.72
C SER A 8 12.53 -7.85 12.02
N ASP A 9 13.80 -7.88 12.39
CA ASP A 9 14.61 -6.67 12.64
C ASP A 9 14.91 -5.92 11.35
N ILE A 10 15.21 -6.61 10.25
CA ILE A 10 15.38 -5.99 8.93
C ILE A 10 14.10 -5.28 8.51
N ARG A 11 12.93 -5.92 8.64
CA ARG A 11 11.64 -5.30 8.29
C ARG A 11 11.31 -4.09 9.18
N ARG A 12 11.66 -4.13 10.47
CA ARG A 12 11.49 -2.99 11.39
C ARG A 12 12.42 -1.83 11.05
N VAL A 13 13.68 -2.11 10.72
CA VAL A 13 14.65 -1.09 10.31
C VAL A 13 14.22 -0.48 8.97
N GLN A 14 13.78 -1.32 8.03
CA GLN A 14 13.26 -0.87 6.73
C GLN A 14 12.02 0.02 6.91
N PHE A 15 11.09 -0.34 7.79
CA PHE A 15 9.91 0.48 8.09
C PHE A 15 10.27 1.83 8.72
N ARG A 16 11.29 1.86 9.59
CA ARG A 16 11.80 3.12 10.19
C ARG A 16 12.51 4.01 9.18
N ILE A 17 13.32 3.41 8.29
CA ILE A 17 14.00 4.12 7.20
C ILE A 17 12.97 4.65 6.19
N LEU A 18 11.98 3.84 5.80
CA LEU A 18 10.87 4.26 4.95
C LEU A 18 10.10 5.42 5.57
N LYS A 19 9.77 5.35 6.86
CA LYS A 19 9.12 6.45 7.58
C LYS A 19 9.98 7.73 7.60
N TYR A 20 11.30 7.59 7.79
CA TYR A 20 12.23 8.73 7.76
C TYR A 20 12.36 9.33 6.36
N LEU A 21 12.44 8.50 5.32
CA LEU A 21 12.57 8.95 3.93
C LEU A 21 11.28 9.59 3.41
N VAL A 22 10.12 9.06 3.83
CA VAL A 22 8.80 9.70 3.64
C VAL A 22 8.77 11.06 4.34
N SER A 23 9.29 11.16 5.56
CA SER A 23 9.40 12.44 6.29
C SER A 23 10.41 13.41 5.65
N LEU A 24 11.37 12.92 4.85
CA LEU A 24 12.35 13.72 4.11
C LEU A 24 11.85 14.14 2.72
N GLY A 25 10.64 13.75 2.31
CA GLY A 25 10.10 14.04 0.97
C GLY A 25 10.76 13.27 -0.16
N SER A 26 11.55 12.24 0.15
CA SER A 26 12.13 11.32 -0.83
C SER A 26 11.06 10.32 -1.27
N PRO A 27 10.71 10.22 -2.57
CA PRO A 27 9.76 9.23 -3.05
C PRO A 27 10.40 7.84 -3.00
N VAL A 28 10.32 7.19 -1.85
CA VAL A 28 10.67 5.78 -1.72
C VAL A 28 9.43 4.95 -2.01
N ALA A 29 9.55 4.01 -2.95
CA ALA A 29 8.49 3.06 -3.27
C ALA A 29 8.12 2.25 -2.01
N TRP A 30 6.82 2.14 -1.74
CA TRP A 30 6.30 1.42 -0.56
C TRP A 30 6.64 -0.07 -0.62
N ASP A 31 6.71 -0.62 -1.83
CA ASP A 31 7.15 -1.97 -2.13
C ASP A 31 7.87 -1.97 -3.49
N ASN A 32 8.80 -2.92 -3.70
CA ASN A 32 9.48 -3.10 -4.98
C ASN A 32 8.69 -4.04 -5.92
N ASP A 33 7.78 -4.83 -5.34
CA ASP A 33 6.91 -5.75 -6.07
C ASP A 33 5.47 -5.19 -6.15
N ASN A 34 4.88 -5.19 -7.35
CA ASN A 34 3.55 -4.63 -7.63
C ASN A 34 2.41 -5.54 -7.14
N HIS A 35 2.20 -5.61 -5.82
CA HIS A 35 1.23 -6.51 -5.19
C HIS A 35 -0.24 -6.08 -5.35
N ILE A 36 -0.53 -4.78 -5.47
CA ILE A 36 -1.91 -4.25 -5.48
C ILE A 36 -2.32 -3.84 -6.90
N THR A 37 -2.47 -4.84 -7.76
CA THR A 37 -3.14 -4.71 -9.05
C THR A 37 -4.66 -4.79 -8.90
N PHE A 38 -5.36 -3.80 -9.46
CA PHE A 38 -6.81 -3.71 -9.55
C PHE A 38 -7.26 -3.71 -11.01
N ALA A 39 -7.97 -4.75 -11.40
CA ALA A 39 -8.53 -4.85 -12.75
C ALA A 39 -9.86 -4.09 -12.79
N VAL A 40 -9.87 -2.92 -13.42
CA VAL A 40 -11.09 -2.12 -13.57
C VAL A 40 -11.95 -2.73 -14.67
N PRO A 41 -13.22 -3.09 -14.41
CA PRO A 41 -14.13 -3.48 -15.47
C PRO A 41 -14.62 -2.22 -16.19
N LEU A 42 -14.00 -1.88 -17.32
CA LEU A 42 -14.37 -0.71 -18.14
C LEU A 42 -14.95 -1.17 -19.48
N GLY A 43 -16.23 -1.55 -19.48
CA GLY A 43 -16.88 -2.09 -20.69
C GLY A 43 -16.12 -3.30 -21.22
N ASP A 44 -15.70 -3.24 -22.50
CA ASP A 44 -14.94 -4.30 -23.17
C ASP A 44 -13.43 -4.33 -22.81
N ILE A 45 -12.92 -3.33 -22.07
CA ILE A 45 -11.51 -3.22 -21.71
C ILE A 45 -11.35 -3.47 -20.21
N LYS A 46 -10.40 -4.31 -19.84
CA LYS A 46 -10.06 -4.60 -18.45
C LYS A 46 -8.66 -4.09 -18.09
N PRO A 47 -8.46 -2.76 -17.98
CA PRO A 47 -7.16 -2.23 -17.64
C PRO A 47 -6.81 -2.64 -16.20
N THR A 48 -5.58 -3.09 -16.02
CA THR A 48 -5.05 -3.42 -14.70
C THR A 48 -4.27 -2.22 -14.18
N ILE A 49 -4.78 -1.57 -13.15
CA ILE A 49 -4.18 -0.39 -12.51
C ILE A 49 -3.37 -0.85 -11.31
N HIS A 50 -2.17 -0.31 -11.14
CA HIS A 50 -1.35 -0.50 -9.95
C HIS A 50 -1.71 0.55 -8.90
N LEU A 51 -2.20 0.13 -7.74
CA LEU A 51 -2.57 1.04 -6.64
C LEU A 51 -1.39 1.41 -5.74
N ASP A 52 -0.32 0.63 -5.79
CA ASP A 52 0.91 0.79 -4.97
C ASP A 52 1.54 2.18 -5.13
N ILE A 53 1.50 2.73 -6.33
CA ILE A 53 2.06 4.06 -6.65
C ILE A 53 1.29 5.21 -6.00
N PHE A 54 0.01 5.01 -5.66
CA PHE A 54 -0.84 6.08 -5.11
C PHE A 54 -0.83 6.10 -3.57
N LEU A 55 -0.46 5.00 -2.92
CA LEU A 55 -0.44 4.87 -1.46
C LEU A 55 0.36 5.96 -0.74
N PRO A 56 1.62 6.28 -1.13
CA PRO A 56 2.40 7.33 -0.47
C PRO A 56 1.70 8.68 -0.49
N ARG A 57 1.09 9.03 -1.63
CA ARG A 57 0.41 10.33 -1.79
C ARG A 57 -0.93 10.38 -1.07
N ILE A 58 -1.69 9.28 -1.05
CA ILE A 58 -2.95 9.18 -0.32
C ILE A 58 -2.70 9.31 1.19
N VAL A 59 -1.64 8.67 1.69
CA VAL A 59 -1.26 8.75 3.11
C VAL A 59 -0.78 10.15 3.47
N ASP A 60 0.02 10.78 2.61
CA ASP A 60 0.43 12.17 2.79
C ASP A 60 -0.77 13.12 2.84
N LEU A 61 -1.75 12.96 1.93
CA LEU A 61 -3.00 13.72 1.96
C LEU A 61 -3.83 13.44 3.22
N ALA A 62 -3.91 12.20 3.68
CA ALA A 62 -4.65 11.86 4.90
C ALA A 62 -4.01 12.45 6.17
N LEU A 63 -2.68 12.61 6.19
CA LEU A 63 -1.95 13.12 7.35
C LEU A 63 -1.79 14.65 7.35
N HIS A 64 -1.50 15.24 6.19
CA HIS A 64 -1.08 16.65 6.06
C HIS A 64 -2.07 17.54 5.32
N SER A 65 -3.20 17.03 4.83
CA SER A 65 -4.21 17.89 4.19
C SER A 65 -4.80 18.89 5.18
N SER A 66 -4.75 20.18 4.80
CA SER A 66 -5.42 21.27 5.52
C SER A 66 -6.93 21.31 5.28
N ASP A 67 -7.40 20.74 4.16
CA ASP A 67 -8.83 20.63 3.84
C ASP A 67 -9.42 19.36 4.44
N GLY A 68 -10.49 19.52 5.22
CA GLY A 68 -11.15 18.43 5.94
C GLY A 68 -11.80 17.41 5.02
N GLN A 69 -12.40 17.86 3.91
CA GLN A 69 -13.05 16.98 2.94
C GLN A 69 -12.03 16.09 2.24
N THR A 70 -10.89 16.67 1.83
CA THR A 70 -9.76 15.98 1.23
C THR A 70 -9.17 14.94 2.19
N LYS A 71 -9.04 15.29 3.48
CA LYS A 71 -8.56 14.37 4.52
C LYS A 71 -9.50 13.17 4.69
N ILE A 72 -10.82 13.39 4.79
CA ILE A 72 -11.81 12.32 4.94
C ILE A 72 -11.85 11.44 3.69
N THR A 73 -11.78 12.05 2.51
CA THR A 73 -11.80 11.32 1.23
C THR A 73 -10.57 10.45 1.08
N ALA A 74 -9.38 10.98 1.39
CA ALA A 74 -8.13 10.22 1.38
C ALA A 74 -8.18 9.04 2.37
N CYS A 75 -8.74 9.27 3.56
CA CYS A 75 -8.88 8.22 4.58
C CYS A 75 -9.85 7.11 4.14
N LYS A 76 -11.01 7.48 3.57
CA LYS A 76 -11.98 6.51 3.01
C LYS A 76 -11.38 5.71 1.85
N LEU A 77 -10.63 6.37 0.97
CA LEU A 77 -9.93 5.71 -0.12
C LEU A 77 -8.91 4.71 0.41
N LEU A 78 -8.06 5.12 1.35
CA LEU A 78 -7.08 4.24 1.98
C LEU A 78 -7.74 3.01 2.62
N GLN A 79 -8.87 3.22 3.31
CA GLN A 79 -9.63 2.14 3.95
C GLN A 79 -10.21 1.17 2.92
N SER A 80 -10.68 1.64 1.76
CA SER A 80 -11.15 0.78 0.67
C SER A 80 -10.02 -0.04 0.05
N ILE A 81 -8.84 0.55 -0.12
CA ILE A 81 -7.64 -0.15 -0.63
C ILE A 81 -7.23 -1.25 0.35
N LEU A 82 -7.22 -0.96 1.65
CA LEU A 82 -6.91 -1.95 2.68
C LEU A 82 -7.86 -3.15 2.63
N LEU A 83 -9.17 -2.90 2.54
CA LEU A 83 -10.18 -3.97 2.39
C LEU A 83 -9.95 -4.79 1.11
N TYR A 84 -9.60 -4.14 -0.01
CA TYR A 84 -9.29 -4.82 -1.25
C TYR A 84 -8.07 -5.75 -1.13
N VAL A 85 -6.98 -5.28 -0.52
CA VAL A 85 -5.77 -6.07 -0.29
C VAL A 85 -6.07 -7.27 0.61
N ILE A 86 -6.82 -7.06 1.69
CA ILE A 86 -7.26 -8.15 2.58
C ILE A 86 -8.07 -9.18 1.78
N GLY A 87 -9.05 -8.74 0.99
CA GLY A 87 -9.86 -9.65 0.16
C GLY A 87 -9.02 -10.44 -0.85
N LYS A 88 -8.08 -9.79 -1.54
CA LYS A 88 -7.16 -10.44 -2.48
C LYS A 88 -6.25 -11.46 -1.78
N SER A 89 -5.81 -11.17 -0.55
CA SER A 89 -5.00 -12.07 0.29
C SER A 89 -5.75 -13.29 0.86
N VAL A 90 -7.08 -13.28 0.79
CA VAL A 90 -7.91 -14.43 1.12
C VAL A 90 -8.17 -15.27 -0.13
N ASN A 91 -8.47 -14.61 -1.26
CA ASN A 91 -8.73 -15.29 -2.54
C ASN A 91 -7.49 -15.98 -3.13
N ASN A 92 -6.29 -15.44 -2.92
CA ASN A 92 -5.07 -16.10 -3.36
C ASN A 92 -4.72 -17.36 -2.54
N ARG A 93 -5.27 -17.53 -1.33
CA ARG A 93 -5.14 -18.77 -0.55
C ARG A 93 -6.02 -19.90 -1.07
N SER A 94 -7.20 -19.59 -1.63
CA SER A 94 -8.13 -20.61 -2.14
C SER A 94 -7.70 -21.24 -3.47
N SER A 95 -6.71 -20.70 -4.18
CA SER A 95 -6.14 -21.33 -5.38
C SER A 95 -4.96 -22.27 -5.07
N ALA A 96 -4.59 -22.43 -3.80
CA ALA A 96 -3.51 -23.31 -3.34
C ALA A 96 -4.02 -24.51 -2.52
N ALA A 97 -5.33 -24.75 -2.51
CA ALA A 97 -5.99 -25.89 -1.88
C ALA A 97 -6.60 -26.81 -2.94
#